data_AF-A0A452QJH4-F1
#
_entry.id   AF-A0A452QJH4-F1
#
_cell.length_a   1.000
_cell.length_b   1.000
_cell.length_c   1.000
_cell.angle_alpha   90.00
_cell.angle_beta   90.00
_cell.angle_gamma   90.00
#
_symmetry.space_group_name_H-M   'P 1'
#
loop_
_entity.id
_entity.type
_entity.pdbx_description
1 polymer ?
#
loop_
_entity_poly.entity_id
_entity_poly.type
_entity_poly.pdbx_seq_one_letter_code
_entity_poly.pdbx_strand_id
1 'polypeptide(L)'
;MTPSQVTFEIRGTLLPGEVFAICGSCDALGNWSPQNAVALLPENETGESMLWKATIVLARGVSVQYRYFRGCFLEPKTIGGPCQVIVHKWETHLQPRSITPLESEIIIDDGQFGIHSK
;
A
#
# COMPACT_ATOMS: atom_id res chain seq x y z
N MET A 1 -10.41 6.11 20.14
CA MET A 1 -9.97 6.60 18.81
C MET A 1 -11.11 6.35 17.84
N THR A 2 -11.45 7.32 17.00
CA THR A 2 -12.50 7.18 16.00
C THR A 2 -11.92 6.55 14.74
N PRO A 3 -12.44 5.42 14.23
CA PRO A 3 -11.91 4.80 13.03
C PRO A 3 -12.29 5.58 11.76
N SER A 4 -11.45 5.43 10.74
CA SER A 4 -11.66 5.85 9.35
C SER A 4 -11.29 4.69 8.44
N GLN A 5 -12.15 4.31 7.51
CA GLN A 5 -11.80 3.38 6.43
C GLN A 5 -11.14 4.18 5.31
N VAL A 6 -9.88 3.88 5.04
CA VAL A 6 -9.09 4.59 4.03
C VAL A 6 -8.76 3.63 2.91
N THR A 7 -9.33 3.88 1.73
CA THR A 7 -9.01 3.12 0.52
C THR A 7 -7.87 3.83 -0.20
N PHE A 8 -6.71 3.18 -0.21
CA PHE A 8 -5.53 3.63 -0.94
C PHE A 8 -5.57 3.07 -2.35
N GLU A 9 -5.35 3.91 -3.35
CA GLU A 9 -5.42 3.59 -4.77
C GLU A 9 -4.13 4.00 -5.46
N ILE A 10 -3.54 3.08 -6.24
CA ILE A 10 -2.36 3.35 -7.06
C ILE A 10 -2.47 2.59 -8.38
N ARG A 11 -1.94 3.16 -9.44
CA ARG A 11 -1.86 2.54 -10.77
C ARG A 11 -0.43 2.28 -11.15
N GLY A 12 -0.19 1.27 -11.99
CA GLY A 12 1.14 1.04 -12.56
C GLY A 12 1.30 -0.35 -13.13
N THR A 13 2.48 -0.59 -13.70
CA THR A 13 2.86 -1.87 -14.31
C THR A 13 3.71 -2.70 -13.37
N LEU A 14 3.42 -4.00 -13.33
CA LEU A 14 4.08 -4.99 -12.49
C LEU A 14 4.66 -6.09 -13.37
N LEU A 15 5.76 -6.69 -12.92
CA LEU A 15 6.26 -7.93 -13.51
C LEU A 15 5.39 -9.11 -13.06
N PRO A 16 5.37 -10.24 -13.81
CA PRO A 16 4.63 -11.43 -13.41
C PRO A 16 4.99 -11.88 -11.97
N GLY A 17 3.97 -12.04 -11.13
CA GLY A 17 4.13 -12.44 -9.73
C GLY A 17 4.42 -11.29 -8.75
N GLU A 18 4.60 -10.06 -9.23
CA GLU A 18 4.68 -8.89 -8.36
C GLU A 18 3.28 -8.39 -7.97
N VAL A 19 3.21 -7.73 -6.82
CA VAL A 19 2.06 -6.94 -6.36
C VAL A 19 2.55 -5.56 -5.93
N PHE A 20 1.64 -4.58 -5.93
CA PHE A 20 1.84 -3.36 -5.15
C PHE A 20 1.53 -3.63 -3.68
N ALA A 21 2.30 -2.98 -2.81
CA ALA A 21 2.07 -3.02 -1.38
C ALA A 21 2.36 -1.65 -0.75
N ILE A 22 1.67 -1.38 0.36
CA ILE A 22 1.80 -0.17 1.16
C ILE A 22 2.40 -0.52 2.52
N CYS A 23 3.39 0.27 2.94
CA CYS A 23 4.05 0.15 4.23
C CYS A 23 4.21 1.54 4.85
N GLY A 24 4.07 1.66 6.17
CA GLY A 24 3.98 2.96 6.81
C GLY A 24 4.15 2.96 8.31
N SER A 25 3.96 4.14 8.89
CA SER A 25 4.37 4.52 10.25
C SER A 25 3.53 3.98 11.41
N CYS A 26 2.45 3.24 11.15
CA CYS A 26 1.57 2.73 12.19
C CYS A 26 1.37 1.21 12.08
N ASP A 27 0.77 0.61 13.12
CA ASP A 27 0.54 -0.84 13.19
C ASP A 27 -0.25 -1.37 11.99
N ALA A 28 -1.31 -0.66 11.58
CA ALA A 28 -2.12 -1.03 10.43
C ALA A 28 -1.36 -0.97 9.08
N LEU A 29 -0.21 -0.31 9.04
CA LEU A 29 0.68 -0.19 7.89
C LEU A 29 2.03 -0.89 8.11
N GLY A 30 2.17 -1.68 9.17
CA GLY A 30 3.34 -2.53 9.41
C GLY A 30 4.55 -1.85 10.04
N ASN A 31 4.44 -0.62 10.57
CA ASN A 31 5.54 0.11 11.24
C ASN A 31 6.86 0.13 10.46
N TRP A 32 6.81 0.47 9.18
CA TRP A 32 7.96 0.48 8.27
C TRP A 32 8.67 -0.87 8.09
N SER A 33 8.05 -1.98 8.52
CA SER A 33 8.50 -3.33 8.24
C SER A 33 7.80 -3.86 6.99
N PRO A 34 8.51 -4.08 5.87
CA PRO A 34 7.90 -4.63 4.66
C PRO A 34 7.30 -6.02 4.84
N GLN A 35 7.78 -6.79 5.83
CA GLN A 35 7.21 -8.10 6.16
C GLN A 35 5.77 -8.00 6.70
N ASN A 36 5.39 -6.82 7.21
CA ASN A 36 4.06 -6.52 7.73
C ASN A 36 3.29 -5.54 6.83
N ALA A 37 3.77 -5.33 5.60
CA ALA A 37 3.11 -4.44 4.65
C ALA A 37 1.77 -5.02 4.18
N VAL A 38 0.88 -4.14 3.75
CA VAL A 38 -0.42 -4.52 3.21
C VAL A 38 -0.30 -4.65 1.70
N ALA A 39 -0.57 -5.84 1.16
CA ALA A 39 -0.65 -6.05 -0.28
C ALA A 39 -1.95 -5.41 -0.82
N LEU A 40 -1.83 -4.70 -1.94
CA LEU A 40 -2.98 -4.17 -2.66
C LEU A 40 -3.55 -5.26 -3.56
N LEU A 41 -4.84 -5.14 -3.85
CA LEU A 41 -5.56 -6.02 -4.76
C LEU A 41 -5.86 -5.29 -6.06
N PRO A 42 -5.75 -5.97 -7.21
CA PRO A 42 -6.15 -5.37 -8.47
C PRO A 42 -7.66 -5.13 -8.51
N GLU A 43 -8.08 -3.95 -8.95
CA GLU A 43 -9.45 -3.68 -9.40
C GLU A 43 -9.62 -4.35 -10.78
N ASN A 44 -10.81 -4.89 -11.08
CA ASN A 44 -11.12 -5.66 -12.31
C ASN A 44 -11.11 -4.81 -13.61
N GLU A 45 -10.18 -3.87 -13.77
CA GLU A 45 -10.00 -3.06 -14.96
C GLU A 45 -8.91 -3.68 -15.87
N THR A 46 -9.33 -4.12 -17.05
CA THR A 46 -8.43 -4.50 -18.15
C THR A 46 -7.95 -3.25 -18.88
N GLY A 47 -6.69 -2.85 -18.67
CA GLY A 47 -6.04 -1.74 -19.36
C GLY A 47 -4.54 -1.62 -19.04
N GLU A 48 -3.81 -0.77 -19.77
CA GLU A 48 -2.35 -0.56 -19.60
C GLU A 48 -1.95 0.02 -18.24
N SER A 49 -2.93 0.50 -17.46
CA SER A 49 -2.76 1.12 -16.16
C SER A 49 -3.78 0.54 -15.17
N MET A 50 -3.59 -0.73 -14.79
CA MET A 50 -4.43 -1.42 -13.82
C MET A 50 -4.44 -0.66 -12.48
N LEU A 51 -5.63 -0.42 -11.95
CA LEU A 51 -5.84 0.14 -10.62
C LEU A 51 -5.64 -0.93 -9.55
N TRP A 52 -4.91 -0.59 -8.49
CA TRP A 52 -4.67 -1.44 -7.33
C TRP A 52 -5.16 -0.71 -6.09
N LYS A 53 -5.83 -1.42 -5.19
CA LYS A 53 -6.37 -0.83 -3.96
C LYS A 53 -6.20 -1.66 -2.70
N ALA A 54 -6.14 -0.99 -1.56
CA ALA A 54 -6.26 -1.59 -0.25
C ALA A 54 -7.07 -0.68 0.68
N THR A 55 -8.09 -1.23 1.34
CA THR A 55 -8.84 -0.51 2.37
C THR A 55 -8.28 -0.84 3.75
N ILE A 56 -7.81 0.19 4.46
CA ILE A 56 -7.12 0.07 5.75
C ILE A 56 -7.84 0.94 6.77
N VAL A 57 -8.08 0.38 7.96
CA VAL A 57 -8.69 1.13 9.07
C VAL A 57 -7.62 1.93 9.79
N LEU A 58 -7.73 3.26 9.76
CA LEU A 58 -6.81 4.20 10.40
C LEU A 58 -7.52 5.03 11.47
N ALA A 59 -6.74 5.61 12.38
CA ALA A 59 -7.27 6.53 13.38
C ALA A 59 -7.55 7.90 12.74
N ARG A 60 -8.79 8.37 12.87
CA ARG A 60 -9.20 9.70 12.40
C ARG A 60 -8.51 10.80 13.19
N GLY A 61 -8.08 11.86 12.49
CA GLY A 61 -7.38 13.01 13.06
C GLY A 61 -5.90 12.75 13.41
N VAL A 62 -5.38 11.57 13.10
CA VAL A 62 -3.97 11.21 13.32
C VAL A 62 -3.24 11.18 11.98
N SER A 63 -2.15 11.93 11.88
CA SER A 63 -1.30 11.90 10.69
C SER A 63 -0.55 10.57 10.61
N VAL A 64 -0.58 9.95 9.43
CA VAL A 64 0.17 8.73 9.13
C VAL A 64 1.02 8.93 7.89
N GLN A 65 2.25 8.44 7.94
CA GLN A 65 3.16 8.39 6.81
C GLN A 65 3.21 6.99 6.21
N TYR A 66 3.37 6.90 4.89
CA TYR A 66 3.44 5.64 4.16
C TYR A 66 4.22 5.76 2.85
N ARG A 67 4.61 4.62 2.29
CA ARG A 67 5.22 4.50 0.96
C ARG A 67 4.73 3.24 0.27
N TYR A 68 4.66 3.31 -1.07
CA TYR A 68 4.43 2.12 -1.89
C TYR A 68 5.72 1.44 -2.31
N PHE A 69 5.64 0.13 -2.49
CA PHE A 69 6.63 -0.65 -3.21
C PHE A 69 5.97 -1.70 -4.09
N ARG A 70 6.73 -2.21 -5.05
CA ARG A 70 6.43 -3.46 -5.75
C ARG A 70 7.36 -4.58 -5.29
N GLY A 71 6.83 -5.79 -5.22
CA GLY A 71 7.56 -6.95 -4.73
C GLY A 71 6.70 -8.20 -4.74
N CYS A 72 7.20 -9.26 -4.09
CA CYS A 72 6.51 -10.55 -4.03
C CYS A 72 6.16 -10.92 -2.59
N PHE A 73 4.97 -11.49 -2.40
CA PHE A 73 4.52 -12.10 -1.16
C PHE A 73 4.58 -13.61 -1.35
N LEU A 74 5.60 -14.24 -0.78
CA LEU A 74 5.88 -15.66 -0.97
C LEU A 74 5.13 -16.49 0.06
N GLU A 75 4.68 -17.66 -0.36
CA GLU A 75 4.10 -18.64 0.55
C GLU A 75 5.06 -18.96 1.70
N PRO A 76 4.54 -19.19 2.91
CA PRO A 76 5.35 -19.61 4.04
C PRO A 76 6.18 -20.87 3.74
N LYS A 77 7.46 -20.85 4.11
CA LYS A 77 8.36 -22.01 3.95
C LYS A 77 8.03 -23.15 4.91
N THR A 78 7.28 -22.86 5.97
CA THR A 78 6.84 -23.81 6.98
C THR A 78 5.33 -23.69 7.16
N ILE A 79 4.67 -24.79 7.49
CA ILE A 79 3.24 -24.79 7.80
C ILE A 79 2.99 -23.84 8.98
N GLY A 80 2.15 -22.83 8.78
CA GLY A 80 1.84 -21.80 9.78
C GLY A 80 2.93 -20.73 9.98
N GLY A 81 3.99 -20.73 9.17
CA GLY A 81 5.00 -19.67 9.18
C GLY A 81 4.48 -18.35 8.57
N PRO A 82 5.22 -17.24 8.76
CA PRO A 82 4.86 -15.98 8.12
C PRO A 82 5.09 -16.04 6.61
N CYS A 83 4.27 -15.29 5.86
CA CYS A 83 4.54 -14.96 4.46
C CYS A 83 5.87 -14.19 4.39
N GLN A 84 6.73 -14.54 3.44
CA GLN A 84 7.98 -13.81 3.22
C GLN A 84 7.77 -12.72 2.17
N VAL A 85 8.06 -11.47 2.53
CA VAL A 85 7.95 -10.34 1.59
C VAL A 85 9.32 -10.01 1.01
N ILE A 86 9.43 -9.97 -0.32
CA ILE A 86 10.63 -9.51 -1.03
C ILE A 86 10.30 -8.20 -1.72
N VAL A 87 10.95 -7.11 -1.29
CA VAL A 87 10.82 -5.80 -1.93
C VAL A 87 11.72 -5.76 -3.16
N HIS A 88 11.15 -5.48 -4.34
CA HIS A 88 11.93 -5.26 -5.57
C HIS A 88 12.23 -3.79 -5.79
N LYS A 89 11.24 -2.91 -5.60
CA LYS A 89 11.42 -1.47 -5.81
C LYS A 89 10.44 -0.65 -4.98
N TRP A 90 10.96 0.26 -4.18
CA TRP A 90 10.18 1.35 -3.58
C TRP A 90 9.82 2.40 -4.62
N GLU A 91 8.74 3.13 -4.38
CA GLU A 91 8.46 4.33 -5.16
C GLU A 91 9.66 5.31 -5.13
N THR A 92 9.81 6.08 -6.19
CA THR A 92 10.99 6.94 -6.44
C THR A 92 11.02 8.20 -5.58
N HIS A 93 9.93 8.51 -4.87
CA HIS A 93 9.84 9.71 -4.05
C HIS A 93 10.66 9.59 -2.76
N LEU A 94 11.59 10.52 -2.52
CA LEU A 94 12.49 10.48 -1.36
C LEU A 94 11.75 10.67 -0.03
N GLN A 95 10.66 11.44 0.01
CA GLN A 95 9.89 11.64 1.23
C GLN A 95 8.70 10.66 1.30
N PRO A 96 8.36 10.15 2.49
CA PRO A 96 7.10 9.45 2.70
C PRO A 96 5.90 10.28 2.30
N ARG A 97 4.86 9.64 1.75
CA ARG A 97 3.53 10.24 1.61
C ARG A 97 2.90 10.39 3.00
N SER A 98 1.96 11.32 3.15
CA SER A 98 1.28 11.57 4.41
C SER A 98 -0.19 11.88 4.20
N ILE A 99 -1.04 11.36 5.08
CA ILE A 99 -2.45 11.73 5.16
C ILE A 99 -2.86 11.95 6.61
N THR A 100 -3.96 12.67 6.82
CA THR A 100 -4.66 12.76 8.10
C THR A 100 -6.15 12.51 7.83
N PRO A 101 -6.67 11.29 8.08
CA PRO A 101 -8.07 10.98 7.77
C PRO A 101 -9.01 11.82 8.63
N LEU A 102 -9.95 12.54 8.02
CA LEU A 102 -10.91 13.40 8.74
C LEU A 102 -12.35 12.90 8.67
N GLU A 103 -12.65 11.99 7.74
CA GLU A 103 -13.99 11.45 7.52
C GLU A 103 -14.08 9.99 8.01
N SER A 104 -15.26 9.38 7.92
CA SER A 104 -15.43 7.95 8.23
C SER A 104 -14.91 7.04 7.14
N GLU A 105 -15.03 7.48 5.90
CA GLU A 105 -14.60 6.75 4.72
C GLU A 105 -13.94 7.76 3.79
N ILE A 106 -12.74 7.45 3.30
CA ILE A 106 -12.04 8.29 2.33
C ILE A 106 -11.34 7.40 1.30
N ILE A 107 -11.23 7.92 0.07
CA ILE A 107 -10.46 7.32 -1.01
C ILE A 107 -9.27 8.23 -1.29
N ILE A 108 -8.07 7.66 -1.31
CA ILE A 108 -6.81 8.33 -1.61
C ILE A 108 -6.29 7.77 -2.93
N ASP A 109 -6.52 8.48 -4.03
CA ASP A 109 -5.92 8.18 -5.33
C ASP A 109 -4.52 8.80 -5.41
N ASP A 110 -3.50 7.96 -5.23
CA ASP A 110 -2.09 8.34 -5.26
C ASP A 110 -1.49 8.37 -6.68
N GLY A 111 -2.31 8.14 -7.70
CA GLY A 111 -1.96 8.27 -9.11
C GLY A 111 -1.16 7.08 -9.66
N GLN A 112 -0.03 7.37 -10.31
CA GLN A 112 0.83 6.37 -10.95
C GLN A 112 2.06 6.06 -10.10
N PHE A 113 2.38 4.78 -9.92
CA PHE A 113 3.56 4.36 -9.19
C PHE A 113 4.84 4.90 -9.83
N GLY A 114 5.61 5.66 -9.06
CA GLY A 114 6.87 6.27 -9.49
C GLY A 114 6.74 7.57 -10.29
N ILE A 115 5.52 8.06 -10.52
CA ILE A 115 5.25 9.38 -11.12
C ILE A 115 4.47 10.22 -10.11
N HIS A 116 4.89 11.46 -9.90
CA HIS A 116 4.13 12.42 -9.11
C HIS A 116 3.72 13.57 -10.05
N SER A 117 2.41 13.79 -10.21
CA SER A 117 1.92 15.06 -10.74
C SER A 117 2.14 16.11 -9.67
N LYS A 118 3.00 17.10 -9.98
CA LYS A 118 3.23 18.28 -9.14
C LYS A 118 1.96 19.07 -8.89
#